data_AF-A0A1X7T274-F1
#
_entry.id   AF-A0A1X7T274-F1
#
_cell.length_a   1.000
_cell.length_b   1.000
_cell.length_c   1.000
_cell.angle_alpha   90.00
_cell.angle_beta   90.00
_cell.angle_gamma   90.00
#
_symmetry.space_group_name_H-M   'P 1'
#
loop_
_entity.id
_entity.type
_entity.pdbx_description
1 polymer ?
#
loop_
_entity_poly.entity_id
_entity_poly.type
_entity_poly.pdbx_seq_one_letter_code
_entity_poly.pdbx_strand_id
1 'polypeptide(L)' 'QWAVPSVSGQCCPPTSDFTVERINHNKGIMYGGLMTDGINAPTNSIYLFQLSHNTI' A
#
# COMPACT_ATOMS: atom_id res chain seq x y z
N GLN A 1 6.38 -13.02 -14.81
CA GLN A 1 7.57 -12.86 -13.95
C GLN A 1 7.13 -12.15 -12.69
N TRP A 2 7.59 -12.58 -11.52
CA TRP A 2 7.25 -11.92 -10.25
C TRP A 2 8.34 -10.92 -9.90
N ALA A 3 7.95 -9.73 -9.49
CA ALA A 3 8.87 -8.70 -9.00
C ALA A 3 8.46 -8.35 -7.57
N VAL A 4 9.45 -8.24 -6.69
CA VAL A 4 9.27 -7.72 -5.32
C VAL A 4 9.70 -6.26 -5.34
N PRO A 5 8.78 -5.30 -5.24
CA PRO A 5 9.14 -3.89 -5.23
C PRO A 5 9.75 -3.49 -3.87
N SER A 6 10.68 -2.54 -3.89
CA SER A 6 11.16 -1.86 -2.68
C SER A 6 10.32 -0.61 -2.42
N VAL A 7 9.88 -0.41 -1.18
CA VAL A 7 9.15 0.79 -0.75
C VAL A 7 10.09 1.75 -0.03
N SER A 8 10.03 3.04 -0.38
CA SER A 8 10.77 4.12 0.27
C SER A 8 9.81 5.24 0.68
N GLY A 9 10.07 5.89 1.82
CA GLY A 9 9.21 6.95 2.37
C GLY A 9 8.55 6.52 3.68
N GLN A 10 7.42 7.16 4.02
CA GLN A 10 6.64 6.75 5.18
C GLN A 10 5.99 5.40 4.89
N CYS A 11 6.51 4.36 5.54
CA CYS A 11 5.95 3.02 5.43
C CYS A 11 4.57 3.00 6.07
N CYS A 12 3.63 2.38 5.37
CA CYS A 12 2.38 1.96 5.99
C CYS A 12 2.70 1.00 7.16
N PRO A 13 2.00 1.11 8.30
CA PRO A 13 2.06 0.11 9.37
C PRO A 13 1.70 -1.27 8.82
N PRO A 14 1.96 -2.35 9.55
CA PRO A 14 1.47 -3.67 9.19
C PRO A 14 -0.05 -3.63 9.03
N THR A 15 -0.53 -3.69 7.78
CA THR A 15 -1.95 -3.76 7.44
C THR A 15 -2.27 -5.07 6.73
N SER A 16 -3.46 -5.59 6.99
CA SER A 16 -4.05 -6.73 6.29
C SER A 16 -5.44 -6.36 5.78
N ASP A 17 -6.02 -7.18 4.90
CA ASP A 17 -7.38 -6.96 4.34
C ASP A 17 -7.60 -5.58 3.69
N PHE A 18 -6.53 -4.97 3.17
CA PHE A 18 -6.57 -3.67 2.50
C PHE A 18 -6.87 -3.80 1.01
N THR A 19 -7.33 -2.70 0.41
CA THR A 19 -7.54 -2.59 -1.04
C THR A 19 -6.41 -1.78 -1.66
N VAL A 20 -5.92 -2.22 -2.83
CA VAL A 20 -4.95 -1.49 -3.67
C VAL A 20 -5.59 -1.19 -5.02
N GLU A 21 -5.59 0.08 -5.42
CA GLU A 21 -6.12 0.51 -6.72
C GLU A 21 -5.13 1.40 -7.47
N ARG A 22 -5.14 1.31 -8.80
CA ARG A 22 -4.40 2.22 -9.66
C ARG A 22 -5.22 3.49 -9.88
N ILE A 23 -4.65 4.64 -9.56
CA ILE A 23 -5.25 5.95 -9.87
C ILE A 23 -4.85 6.38 -11.28
N ASN A 24 -3.55 6.37 -11.60
CA ASN A 24 -3.04 6.85 -12.89
C ASN A 24 -1.60 6.38 -13.13
N HIS A 25 -1.26 5.93 -14.35
CA HIS A 25 0.11 5.52 -14.73
C HIS A 25 0.80 4.70 -13.63
N ASN A 26 1.85 5.25 -13.02
CA ASN A 26 2.65 4.64 -11.96
C ASN A 26 2.17 5.00 -10.54
N LYS A 27 1.02 5.66 -10.38
CA LYS A 27 0.46 6.08 -9.09
C LYS A 27 -0.70 5.19 -8.69
N GLY A 28 -0.71 4.78 -7.42
CA GLY A 28 -1.77 3.99 -6.83
C GLY A 28 -2.13 4.48 -5.43
N ILE A 29 -3.24 3.94 -4.94
CA ILE A 29 -3.78 4.16 -3.61
C ILE A 29 -3.92 2.83 -2.89
N MET A 30 -3.65 2.85 -1.60
CA MET A 30 -3.93 1.76 -0.68
C MET A 30 -4.79 2.30 0.46
N TYR A 31 -5.91 1.66 0.74
CA TYR A 31 -6.85 2.13 1.76
C TYR A 31 -7.65 0.98 2.39
N GLY A 32 -8.24 1.28 3.55
CA GLY A 32 -9.01 0.31 4.33
C GLY A 32 -8.13 -0.74 5.01
N GLY A 33 -8.74 -1.87 5.34
CA GLY A 33 -8.09 -2.99 6.01
C GLY A 33 -8.02 -2.86 7.52
N LEU A 34 -7.21 -3.74 8.11
CA LEU A 34 -6.98 -3.86 9.54
C LEU A 34 -5.52 -3.51 9.83
N MET A 35 -5.30 -2.61 10.78
CA MET A 35 -3.97 -2.35 11.34
C MET A 35 -3.75 -3.29 12.51
N THR A 36 -2.58 -3.93 12.56
CA THR A 36 -2.21 -4.83 13.66
C THR A 36 -1.16 -4.14 14.53
N ASP A 37 -1.61 -3.38 15.53
CA ASP A 37 -0.77 -2.82 16.60
C ASP A 37 -1.18 -3.44 17.96
N GLY A 38 -1.01 -4.76 18.06
CA GLY A 38 -1.44 -5.57 19.21
C GLY A 38 -2.91 -6.01 19.21
N ILE A 39 -3.80 -5.29 18.53
CA ILE A 39 -5.21 -5.67 18.28
C ILE A 39 -5.55 -5.34 16.83
N ASN A 40 -6.28 -6.22 16.15
CA ASN A 40 -6.80 -5.96 14.80
C ASN A 40 -7.89 -4.89 14.86
N ALA A 41 -7.58 -3.68 14.42
CA ALA A 41 -8.52 -2.57 14.37
C ALA A 41 -8.73 -2.10 12.91
N PRO A 42 -9.97 -1.84 12.48
CA PRO A 42 -10.22 -1.20 11.19
C PRO A 42 -9.47 0.13 11.08
N THR A 43 -8.81 0.35 9.96
CA THR A 43 -8.12 1.62 9.68
C THR A 43 -8.80 2.37 8.54
N ASN A 44 -8.90 3.69 8.70
CA ASN A 44 -9.30 4.64 7.68
C ASN A 44 -8.11 5.38 7.06
N SER A 45 -6.89 4.89 7.30
CA SER A 45 -5.67 5.46 6.73
C SER A 45 -5.65 5.24 5.22
N ILE A 46 -5.17 6.25 4.51
CA ILE A 46 -4.99 6.24 3.06
C ILE A 46 -3.51 6.45 2.77
N TYR A 47 -2.95 5.57 1.93
CA TYR A 47 -1.58 5.64 1.49
C TYR A 47 -1.54 5.85 -0.02
N LEU A 48 -0.79 6.84 -0.46
CA LEU A 48 -0.51 7.09 -1.86
C LEU A 48 0.89 6.58 -2.17
N PHE A 49 1.04 5.83 -3.26
CA PHE A 49 2.33 5.34 -3.70
C PHE A 49 2.56 5.63 -5.17
N GLN A 50 3.83 5.69 -5.55
CA GLN A 50 4.26 5.84 -6.93
C GLN A 50 5.37 4.81 -7.22
N LEU A 51 5.21 4.03 -8.29
CA LEU A 51 6.23 3.12 -8.78
C LEU A 51 7.39 3.92 -9.38
N SER A 52 8.61 3.62 -8.93
CA SER A 52 9.84 4.29 -9.36
C SER A 52 10.27 3.90 -10.78
N HIS A 53 9.88 2.70 -11.23
CA HIS A 53 10.17 2.20 -12.56
C HIS A 53 8.89 1.63 -13.19
N ASN A 54 8.65 1.94 -14.47
CA ASN A 54 7.47 1.52 -15.24
C ASN A 54 7.60 0.14 -15.90
N THR A 55 8.63 -0.62 -15.57
CA THR A 55 8.95 -1.87 -16.27
C THR A 55 8.63 -3.07 -15.39
N ILE A 56 7.73 -3.92 -15.88
CA ILE A 56 7.61 -5.32 -15.48
C ILE A 56 8.79 -6.08 -16.08
#